data_AF-A0A3D1H442-F1
#
_entry.id   AF-A0A3D1H442-F1
#
_cell.length_a   1.000
_cell.length_b   1.000
_cell.length_c   1.000
_cell.angle_alpha   90.00
_cell.angle_beta   90.00
_cell.angle_gamma   90.00
#
_symmetry.space_group_name_H-M   'P 1'
#
loop_
_entity.id
_entity.type
_entity.pdbx_description
1 polymer ?
#
loop_
_entity_poly.entity_id
_entity_poly.type
_entity_poly.pdbx_seq_one_letter_code
_entity_poly.pdbx_strand_id
1 'polypeptide(L)'
;TEAETYKANGFLVGGERGVETIPGFHFGNSPFHYAPELVAGNEVVLTTTNGTKCIEMAKMAHQVAIGSFLNLEALIKHLKNSQRDVVLFCAGWKDRINLEDSLFAGAVAASYPVRDCDDATLMARDAFELAKDNIFETLQNSNHFKRLASKGVTKDIAYCCEVNVLHIVPVLQEGKLVIA
;
A
#
# COMPACT_ATOMS: atom_id res chain seq x y z
N THR A 1 20.67 4.98 11.15
CA THR A 1 19.23 5.28 11.04
C THR A 1 18.46 4.41 12.03
N GLU A 2 17.19 4.69 12.32
CA GLU A 2 16.39 3.86 13.23
C GLU A 2 16.35 2.39 12.80
N ALA A 3 16.15 2.12 11.51
CA ALA A 3 16.16 0.77 10.95
C ALA A 3 17.53 0.06 11.09
N GLU A 4 18.66 0.78 10.99
CA GLU A 4 19.98 0.19 11.27
C GLU A 4 20.15 -0.21 12.74
N THR A 5 19.58 0.55 13.68
CA THR A 5 19.57 0.20 15.10
C THR A 5 18.79 -1.09 15.32
N TYR A 6 17.60 -1.24 14.71
CA TYR A 6 16.85 -2.50 14.76
C TYR A 6 17.63 -3.65 14.13
N LYS A 7 18.29 -3.42 12.99
CA LYS A 7 19.14 -4.44 12.36
C LYS A 7 20.25 -4.91 13.30
N ALA A 8 20.93 -4.00 13.99
CA ALA A 8 21.97 -4.33 14.96
C ALA A 8 21.44 -5.16 16.15
N ASN A 9 20.15 -5.05 16.44
CA ASN A 9 19.44 -5.84 17.46
C ASN A 9 18.85 -7.16 16.93
N GLY A 10 19.21 -7.58 15.72
CA GLY A 10 18.84 -8.89 15.15
C GLY A 10 17.54 -8.91 14.35
N PHE A 11 16.93 -7.76 14.07
CA PHE A 11 15.70 -7.70 13.27
C PHE A 11 15.98 -7.84 11.77
N LEU A 12 15.03 -8.42 11.05
CA LEU A 12 15.00 -8.33 9.59
C LEU A 12 14.64 -6.89 9.19
N VAL A 13 15.30 -6.37 8.16
CA VAL A 13 15.13 -4.97 7.75
C VAL A 13 14.99 -4.87 6.25
N GLY A 14 13.97 -4.13 5.83
CA GLY A 14 13.61 -3.90 4.44
C GLY A 14 13.42 -2.41 4.15
N GLY A 15 13.70 -1.99 2.93
CA GLY A 15 13.44 -0.60 2.56
C GLY A 15 14.07 -0.16 1.26
N GLU A 16 13.59 0.99 0.79
CA GLU A 16 14.08 1.62 -0.44
C GLU A 16 14.41 3.10 -0.23
N ARG A 17 15.31 3.61 -1.05
CA ARG A 17 15.45 5.04 -1.31
C ARG A 17 15.53 5.27 -2.81
N GLY A 18 14.47 5.82 -3.36
CA GLY A 18 14.39 6.06 -4.79
C GLY A 18 14.35 4.76 -5.59
N VAL A 19 13.63 3.75 -5.09
CA VAL A 19 13.43 2.39 -5.67
C VAL A 19 14.64 1.46 -5.50
N GLU A 20 15.80 1.98 -5.10
CA GLU A 20 16.97 1.15 -4.80
C GLU A 20 16.90 0.62 -3.37
N THR A 21 17.32 -0.62 -3.17
CA THR A 21 17.47 -1.22 -1.83
C THR A 21 18.53 -0.45 -1.05
N ILE A 22 18.26 -0.16 0.22
CA ILE A 22 19.21 0.55 1.08
C ILE A 22 20.45 -0.34 1.31
N PRO A 23 21.68 0.18 1.13
CA PRO A 23 22.90 -0.61 1.34
C PRO A 23 22.93 -1.29 2.71
N GLY A 24 23.20 -2.59 2.70
CA GLY A 24 23.24 -3.41 3.91
C GLY A 24 21.87 -3.83 4.45
N PHE A 25 20.75 -3.49 3.82
CA PHE A 25 19.45 -4.03 4.24
C PHE A 25 19.26 -5.47 3.74
N HIS A 26 18.44 -6.25 4.44
CA HIS A 26 18.12 -7.62 4.04
C HIS A 26 17.23 -7.65 2.79
N PHE A 27 16.29 -6.69 2.70
CA PHE A 27 15.28 -6.65 1.64
C PHE A 27 15.12 -5.24 1.03
N GLY A 28 14.75 -5.20 -0.25
CA GLY A 28 14.24 -3.99 -0.91
C GLY A 28 12.73 -3.77 -0.66
N ASN A 29 12.07 -2.98 -1.51
CA ASN A 29 10.62 -2.74 -1.45
C ASN A 29 9.80 -3.56 -2.46
N SER A 30 10.39 -4.62 -3.03
CA SER A 30 9.65 -5.57 -3.87
C SER A 30 8.82 -6.52 -2.99
N PRO A 31 7.53 -6.73 -3.26
CA PRO A 31 6.71 -7.72 -2.54
C PRO A 31 7.31 -9.13 -2.55
N PHE A 32 8.02 -9.50 -3.63
CA PHE A 32 8.65 -10.81 -3.78
C PHE A 32 9.84 -11.04 -2.83
N HIS A 33 10.37 -10.00 -2.19
CA HIS A 33 11.42 -10.15 -1.18
C HIS A 33 10.89 -10.64 0.18
N TYR A 34 9.57 -10.67 0.38
CA TYR A 34 8.93 -11.02 1.65
C TYR A 34 8.22 -12.37 1.59
N ALA A 35 8.78 -13.31 0.83
CA ALA A 35 8.25 -14.67 0.74
C ALA A 35 8.27 -15.35 2.13
N PRO A 36 7.28 -16.22 2.45
CA PRO A 36 7.16 -16.84 3.77
C PRO A 36 8.43 -17.51 4.27
N GLU A 37 9.17 -18.20 3.39
CA GLU A 37 10.44 -18.85 3.70
C GLU A 37 11.54 -17.90 4.19
N LEU A 38 11.42 -16.60 3.92
CA LEU A 38 12.37 -15.57 4.34
C LEU A 38 11.94 -14.84 5.62
N VAL A 39 10.63 -14.69 5.85
CA VAL A 39 10.11 -13.76 6.88
C VAL A 39 9.16 -14.39 7.90
N ALA A 40 8.67 -15.61 7.68
CA ALA A 40 7.71 -16.23 8.59
C ALA A 40 8.28 -16.34 10.01
N GLY A 41 7.45 -15.99 11.00
CA GLY A 41 7.82 -16.01 12.41
C GLY A 41 8.77 -14.89 12.86
N ASN A 42 9.16 -13.98 11.97
CA ASN A 42 10.07 -12.87 12.28
C ASN A 42 9.35 -11.52 12.21
N GLU A 43 9.80 -10.57 13.04
CA GLU A 43 9.42 -9.17 12.87
C GLU A 43 10.29 -8.51 11.79
N VAL A 44 9.65 -7.75 10.90
CA VAL A 44 10.31 -7.08 9.78
C VAL A 44 10.16 -5.58 9.95
N VAL A 45 11.28 -4.87 10.01
CA VAL A 45 11.31 -3.40 10.05
C VAL A 45 11.39 -2.88 8.62
N LEU A 46 10.34 -2.17 8.19
CA LEU A 46 10.24 -1.59 6.86
C LEU A 46 10.37 -0.07 6.91
N THR A 47 11.27 0.50 6.11
CA THR A 47 11.32 1.96 5.88
C THR A 47 11.16 2.29 4.39
N THR A 48 10.11 3.03 4.07
CA THR A 48 9.83 3.51 2.72
C THR A 48 9.75 5.03 2.70
N THR A 49 9.77 5.61 1.51
CA THR A 49 9.74 7.08 1.38
C THR A 49 8.36 7.67 1.72
N ASN A 50 7.27 7.02 1.30
CA ASN A 50 5.92 7.61 1.36
C ASN A 50 5.00 6.89 2.36
N GLY A 51 5.02 5.56 2.41
CA GLY A 51 4.07 4.76 3.19
C GLY A 51 4.18 5.01 4.69
N THR A 52 5.39 5.03 5.24
CA THR A 52 5.61 5.27 6.68
C THR A 52 5.21 6.68 7.10
N LYS A 53 5.39 7.69 6.23
CA LYS A 53 4.92 9.07 6.46
C LYS A 53 3.39 9.13 6.55
N CYS A 54 2.69 8.43 5.64
CA CYS A 54 1.23 8.35 5.64
C CYS A 54 0.70 7.71 6.93
N ILE A 55 1.26 6.56 7.33
CA ILE A 55 0.89 5.86 8.58
C ILE A 55 1.12 6.77 9.80
N GLU A 56 2.27 7.43 9.87
CA GLU A 56 2.61 8.33 10.98
C GLU A 56 1.65 9.52 11.08
N MET A 57 1.24 10.10 9.95
CA MET A 57 0.23 11.16 9.91
C MET A 57 -1.17 10.65 10.31
N ALA A 58 -1.48 9.39 9.99
CA ALA A 58 -2.78 8.77 10.27
C ALA A 58 -2.90 8.18 11.69
N LYS A 59 -1.82 8.12 12.48
CA LYS A 59 -1.77 7.36 13.75
C LYS A 59 -2.78 7.79 14.82
N MET A 60 -3.34 9.00 14.68
CA MET A 60 -4.39 9.52 15.59
C MET A 60 -5.80 9.04 15.21
N ALA A 61 -5.97 8.38 14.07
CA ALA A 61 -7.23 7.76 13.69
C ALA A 61 -7.58 6.64 14.69
N HIS A 62 -8.88 6.34 14.83
CA HIS A 62 -9.33 5.22 15.67
C HIS A 62 -8.65 3.91 15.31
N GLN A 63 -8.41 3.70 14.02
CA GLN A 63 -7.65 2.58 13.49
C GLN A 63 -7.05 2.98 12.14
N VAL A 64 -5.81 2.53 11.89
CA VAL A 64 -5.18 2.62 10.57
C VAL A 64 -5.15 1.21 9.99
N ALA A 65 -5.81 1.00 8.86
CA ALA A 65 -5.80 -0.26 8.12
C ALA A 65 -5.04 -0.08 6.80
N ILE A 66 -4.33 -1.12 6.36
CA ILE A 66 -3.54 -1.10 5.13
C ILE A 66 -4.30 -1.81 4.02
N GLY A 67 -4.45 -1.10 2.89
CA GLY A 67 -5.16 -1.57 1.71
C GLY A 67 -4.28 -1.60 0.48
N SER A 68 -4.54 -2.58 -0.37
CA SER A 68 -4.01 -2.71 -1.73
C SER A 68 -5.01 -3.51 -2.58
N PHE A 69 -4.84 -3.53 -3.91
CA PHE A 69 -5.66 -4.40 -4.76
C PHE A 69 -5.58 -5.87 -4.32
N LEU A 70 -4.44 -6.30 -3.80
CA LEU A 70 -4.22 -7.65 -3.31
C LEU A 70 -5.22 -8.08 -2.23
N ASN A 71 -5.76 -7.16 -1.41
CA ASN A 71 -6.64 -7.47 -0.29
C ASN A 71 -7.95 -6.65 -0.27
N LEU A 72 -8.41 -6.17 -1.42
CA LEU A 72 -9.56 -5.27 -1.54
C LEU A 72 -10.83 -5.81 -0.85
N GLU A 73 -11.23 -7.05 -1.12
CA GLU A 73 -12.44 -7.65 -0.52
C GLU A 73 -12.33 -7.80 1.00
N ALA A 74 -11.17 -8.24 1.49
CA ALA A 74 -10.91 -8.37 2.93
C ALA A 74 -11.00 -7.00 3.62
N LEU A 75 -10.43 -5.97 3.00
CA LEU A 75 -10.52 -4.59 3.48
C LEU A 75 -11.96 -4.10 3.49
N ILE A 76 -12.73 -4.30 2.42
CA ILE A 76 -14.14 -3.87 2.35
C ILE A 76 -14.98 -4.51 3.46
N LYS A 77 -14.78 -5.81 3.71
CA LYS A 77 -15.45 -6.51 4.81
C LYS A 77 -15.06 -5.91 6.17
N HIS A 78 -13.78 -5.66 6.38
CA HIS A 78 -13.25 -5.04 7.60
C HIS A 78 -13.85 -3.65 7.84
N LEU A 79 -13.85 -2.79 6.82
CA LEU A 79 -14.42 -1.45 6.89
C LEU A 79 -15.91 -1.48 7.22
N LYS A 80 -16.70 -2.36 6.58
CA LYS A 80 -18.14 -2.49 6.84
C LYS A 80 -18.43 -2.90 8.30
N ASN A 81 -17.59 -3.77 8.86
CA ASN A 81 -17.72 -4.21 10.25
C ASN A 81 -17.34 -3.11 11.25
N SER A 82 -16.49 -2.15 10.86
CA SER A 82 -16.08 -1.06 11.75
C SER A 82 -17.21 -0.06 12.05
N GLN A 83 -18.17 0.12 11.14
CA GLN A 83 -19.26 1.09 11.23
C GLN A 83 -18.80 2.53 11.56
N ARG A 84 -17.68 2.95 10.96
CA ARG A 84 -17.09 4.27 11.14
C ARG A 84 -16.90 5.00 9.82
N ASP A 85 -16.70 6.31 9.91
CA ASP A 85 -16.25 7.12 8.80
C ASP A 85 -14.87 6.64 8.33
N VAL A 86 -14.67 6.62 7.02
CA VAL A 86 -13.46 6.11 6.38
C VAL A 86 -12.77 7.25 5.65
N VAL A 87 -11.47 7.43 5.91
CA VAL A 87 -10.61 8.32 5.13
C VAL A 87 -9.66 7.47 4.29
N LEU A 88 -9.73 7.62 2.97
CA LEU A 88 -8.82 6.96 2.04
C LEU A 88 -7.55 7.79 1.89
N PHE A 89 -6.53 7.47 2.67
CA PHE A 89 -5.30 8.25 2.69
C PHE A 89 -4.26 7.71 1.70
N CYS A 90 -4.33 8.19 0.46
CA CYS A 90 -3.34 7.92 -0.59
C CYS A 90 -1.98 8.55 -0.22
N ALA A 91 -0.91 7.75 -0.23
CA ALA A 91 0.43 8.21 0.14
C ALA A 91 1.03 9.14 -0.93
N GLY A 92 0.60 8.97 -2.19
CA GLY A 92 1.07 9.76 -3.30
C GLY A 92 2.55 9.54 -3.61
N TRP A 93 3.09 10.38 -4.47
CA TRP A 93 4.50 10.37 -4.81
C TRP A 93 5.06 11.78 -4.98
N LYS A 94 6.09 12.12 -4.18
CA LYS A 94 6.70 13.47 -4.11
C LYS A 94 5.66 14.57 -3.83
N ASP A 95 4.79 14.32 -2.85
CA ASP A 95 3.70 15.21 -2.44
C ASP A 95 2.73 15.56 -3.60
N ARG A 96 2.57 14.63 -4.55
CA ARG A 96 1.62 14.71 -5.67
C ARG A 96 0.75 13.46 -5.71
N ILE A 97 -0.46 13.64 -6.24
CA ILE A 97 -1.32 12.53 -6.62
C ILE A 97 -0.61 11.59 -7.61
N ASN A 98 -0.82 10.29 -7.42
CA ASN A 98 -0.39 9.22 -8.31
C ASN A 98 -1.62 8.40 -8.73
N LEU A 99 -1.53 7.74 -9.88
CA LEU A 99 -2.69 7.07 -10.47
C LEU A 99 -3.05 5.81 -9.69
N GLU A 100 -2.07 5.01 -9.32
CA GLU A 100 -2.26 3.73 -8.63
C GLU A 100 -2.95 3.85 -7.27
N ASP A 101 -2.54 4.79 -6.40
CA ASP A 101 -3.23 4.99 -5.12
C ASP A 101 -4.67 5.50 -5.36
N SER A 102 -4.84 6.38 -6.35
CA SER A 102 -6.16 6.95 -6.69
C SER A 102 -7.10 5.90 -7.24
N LEU A 103 -6.61 5.00 -8.12
CA LEU A 103 -7.40 3.88 -8.63
C LEU A 103 -7.75 2.91 -7.50
N PHE A 104 -6.83 2.65 -6.56
CA PHE A 104 -7.13 1.80 -5.42
C PHE A 104 -8.19 2.44 -4.50
N ALA A 105 -8.07 3.73 -4.19
CA ALA A 105 -9.10 4.46 -3.45
C ALA A 105 -10.46 4.42 -4.17
N GLY A 106 -10.46 4.57 -5.49
CA GLY A 106 -11.64 4.42 -6.33
C GLY A 106 -12.27 3.03 -6.25
N ALA A 107 -11.46 1.97 -6.23
CA ALA A 107 -11.91 0.60 -6.07
C ALA A 107 -12.59 0.36 -4.71
N VAL A 108 -12.04 0.96 -3.65
CA VAL A 108 -12.64 0.94 -2.32
C VAL A 108 -13.99 1.67 -2.33
N ALA A 109 -14.03 2.87 -2.90
CA ALA A 109 -15.25 3.68 -2.99
C ALA A 109 -16.35 3.03 -3.86
N ALA A 110 -15.99 2.31 -4.91
CA ALA A 110 -16.94 1.57 -5.75
C ALA A 110 -17.51 0.34 -5.02
N SER A 111 -16.71 -0.29 -4.15
CA SER A 111 -17.07 -1.55 -3.45
C SER A 111 -17.69 -1.33 -2.06
N TYR A 112 -17.57 -0.11 -1.53
CA TYR A 112 -18.14 0.31 -0.26
C TYR A 112 -19.40 1.14 -0.51
N PRO A 113 -20.55 0.83 0.13
CA PRO A 113 -21.77 1.60 -0.06
C PRO A 113 -21.67 2.95 0.67
N VAL A 114 -20.97 3.91 0.06
CA VAL A 114 -20.82 5.27 0.60
C VAL A 114 -22.10 6.07 0.29
N ARG A 115 -22.65 6.76 1.30
CA ARG A 115 -23.78 7.69 1.13
C ARG A 115 -23.32 9.11 0.82
N ASP A 116 -22.21 9.54 1.44
CA ASP A 116 -21.64 10.88 1.31
C ASP A 116 -20.16 10.78 0.89
N CYS A 117 -19.89 11.01 -0.40
CA CYS A 117 -18.53 11.08 -0.95
C CYS A 117 -18.13 12.54 -1.16
N ASP A 118 -16.88 12.89 -0.86
CA ASP A 118 -16.29 14.14 -1.33
C ASP A 118 -15.90 14.07 -2.82
N ASP A 119 -15.56 15.22 -3.40
CA ASP A 119 -15.18 15.33 -4.82
C ASP A 119 -13.99 14.45 -5.17
N ALA A 120 -13.00 14.34 -4.27
CA ALA A 120 -11.81 13.53 -4.47
C ALA A 120 -12.18 12.04 -4.59
N THR A 121 -13.10 11.56 -3.75
CA THR A 121 -13.60 10.19 -3.78
C THR A 121 -14.40 9.93 -5.05
N LEU A 122 -15.24 10.89 -5.48
CA LEU A 122 -15.98 10.77 -6.74
C LEU A 122 -15.04 10.66 -7.95
N MET A 123 -14.03 11.53 -8.04
CA MET A 123 -13.03 11.50 -9.09
C MET A 123 -12.24 10.19 -9.11
N ALA A 124 -11.83 9.70 -7.94
CA ALA A 124 -11.10 8.43 -7.80
C ALA A 124 -11.97 7.25 -8.25
N ARG A 125 -13.24 7.21 -7.83
CA ARG A 125 -14.20 6.17 -8.22
C ARG A 125 -14.41 6.15 -9.73
N ASP A 126 -14.68 7.29 -10.34
CA ASP A 126 -14.93 7.36 -11.78
C ASP A 126 -13.68 6.99 -12.59
N ALA A 127 -12.48 7.38 -12.12
CA ALA A 127 -11.22 6.94 -12.71
C ALA A 127 -11.02 5.42 -12.60
N PHE A 128 -11.39 4.82 -11.47
CA PHE A 128 -11.36 3.37 -11.30
C PHE A 128 -12.37 2.66 -12.21
N GLU A 129 -13.60 3.15 -12.33
CA GLU A 129 -14.61 2.55 -13.20
C GLU A 129 -14.16 2.48 -14.67
N LEU A 130 -13.39 3.47 -15.13
CA LEU A 130 -12.78 3.47 -16.47
C LEU A 130 -11.60 2.50 -16.59
N ALA A 131 -10.92 2.19 -15.49
CA ALA A 131 -9.69 1.39 -15.46
C ALA A 131 -9.89 -0.08 -15.05
N LYS A 132 -11.04 -0.42 -14.45
CA LYS A 132 -11.26 -1.68 -13.72
C LYS A 132 -11.04 -2.94 -14.53
N ASP A 133 -11.27 -2.89 -15.85
CA ASP A 133 -11.12 -4.05 -16.73
C ASP A 133 -9.64 -4.37 -16.98
N ASN A 134 -8.75 -3.38 -16.89
CA ASN A 134 -7.30 -3.58 -17.00
C ASN A 134 -6.50 -2.50 -16.24
N ILE A 135 -6.36 -2.68 -14.93
CA ILE A 135 -5.63 -1.75 -14.04
C ILE A 135 -4.17 -1.62 -14.48
N PHE A 136 -3.51 -2.75 -14.76
CA PHE A 136 -2.08 -2.76 -15.12
C PHE A 136 -1.82 -1.97 -16.41
N GLU A 137 -2.60 -2.20 -17.46
CA GLU A 137 -2.49 -1.45 -18.73
C GLU A 137 -2.76 0.04 -18.51
N THR A 138 -3.79 0.39 -17.74
CA THR A 138 -4.12 1.79 -17.43
C THR A 138 -2.94 2.49 -16.76
N LEU A 139 -2.27 1.81 -15.83
CA LEU A 139 -1.10 2.36 -15.13
C LEU A 139 0.09 2.58 -16.05
N GLN A 140 0.24 1.86 -17.18
CA GLN A 140 1.40 2.01 -18.07
C GLN A 140 1.60 3.44 -18.58
N ASN A 141 0.52 4.21 -18.67
CA ASN A 141 0.56 5.60 -19.10
C ASN A 141 0.99 6.58 -18.00
N SER A 142 0.97 6.17 -16.73
CA SER A 142 1.26 7.03 -15.58
C SER A 142 2.75 7.38 -15.47
N ASN A 143 3.03 8.59 -14.96
CA ASN A 143 4.41 9.06 -14.77
C ASN A 143 5.18 8.18 -13.79
N HIS A 144 4.51 7.71 -12.72
CA HIS A 144 5.16 6.88 -11.71
C HIS A 144 5.45 5.48 -12.25
N PHE A 145 4.51 4.87 -12.99
CA PHE A 145 4.74 3.60 -13.66
C PHE A 145 5.94 3.67 -14.60
N LYS A 146 6.01 4.66 -15.50
CA LYS A 146 7.11 4.80 -16.46
C LYS A 146 8.47 4.87 -15.77
N ARG A 147 8.54 5.59 -14.64
CA ARG A 147 9.75 5.70 -13.81
C ARG A 147 10.12 4.39 -13.12
N LEU A 148 9.13 3.67 -12.58
CA LEU A 148 9.35 2.38 -11.93
C LEU A 148 9.77 1.32 -12.96
N ALA A 149 9.07 1.23 -14.09
CA ALA A 149 9.39 0.33 -15.18
C ALA A 149 10.81 0.55 -15.72
N SER A 150 11.29 1.79 -15.82
CA SER A 150 12.68 2.07 -16.25
C SER A 150 13.75 1.56 -15.27
N LYS A 151 13.33 1.12 -14.07
CA LYS A 151 14.19 0.50 -13.05
C LYS A 151 13.99 -1.01 -12.92
N GLY A 152 13.25 -1.64 -13.83
CA GLY A 152 13.08 -3.09 -13.88
C GLY A 152 12.04 -3.67 -12.92
N VAL A 153 11.22 -2.84 -12.25
CA VAL A 153 10.21 -3.31 -11.28
C VAL A 153 8.82 -3.58 -11.89
N THR A 154 8.72 -3.79 -13.21
CA THR A 154 7.44 -4.03 -13.90
C THR A 154 6.72 -5.27 -13.37
N LYS A 155 7.46 -6.31 -12.97
CA LYS A 155 6.88 -7.53 -12.37
C LYS A 155 6.22 -7.23 -11.02
N ASP A 156 6.83 -6.37 -10.20
CA ASP A 156 6.28 -5.94 -8.92
C ASP A 156 4.96 -5.19 -9.13
N ILE A 157 4.92 -4.29 -10.12
CA ILE A 157 3.70 -3.54 -10.44
C ILE A 157 2.59 -4.48 -10.90
N ALA A 158 2.91 -5.45 -11.77
CA ALA A 158 1.94 -6.43 -12.26
C ALA A 158 1.32 -7.21 -11.09
N TYR A 159 2.17 -7.69 -10.16
CA TYR A 159 1.71 -8.36 -8.95
C TYR A 159 0.82 -7.45 -8.09
N CYS A 160 1.25 -6.21 -7.83
CA CYS A 160 0.45 -5.24 -7.07
C CYS A 160 -0.89 -4.86 -7.72
N CYS A 161 -1.11 -5.17 -9.00
CA CYS A 161 -2.38 -4.99 -9.69
C CYS A 161 -3.29 -6.23 -9.61
N GLU A 162 -2.80 -7.36 -9.11
CA GLU A 162 -3.65 -8.52 -8.85
C GLU A 162 -4.68 -8.19 -7.77
N VAL A 163 -5.88 -8.74 -7.91
CA VAL A 163 -7.02 -8.39 -7.06
C VAL A 163 -7.38 -9.59 -6.17
N ASN A 164 -7.49 -9.35 -4.87
CA ASN A 164 -7.97 -10.31 -3.86
C ASN A 164 -7.17 -11.61 -3.71
N VAL A 165 -5.86 -11.59 -4.00
CA VAL A 165 -4.97 -12.73 -3.75
C VAL A 165 -4.58 -12.91 -2.28
N LEU A 166 -4.84 -11.90 -1.44
CA LEU A 166 -4.65 -11.91 0.00
C LEU A 166 -5.99 -11.69 0.72
N HIS A 167 -6.20 -12.42 1.81
CA HIS A 167 -7.45 -12.37 2.60
C HIS A 167 -7.26 -11.76 3.99
N ILE A 168 -6.18 -11.01 4.19
CA ILE A 168 -5.80 -10.38 5.46
C ILE A 168 -5.87 -8.85 5.36
N VAL A 169 -6.10 -8.20 6.50
CA VAL A 169 -6.06 -6.74 6.61
C VAL A 169 -5.05 -6.37 7.68
N PRO A 170 -3.88 -5.83 7.32
CA PRO A 170 -2.94 -5.31 8.30
C PRO A 170 -3.52 -4.05 8.96
N VAL A 171 -3.41 -3.95 10.28
CA VAL A 171 -3.82 -2.79 11.08
C VAL A 171 -2.68 -2.31 11.98
N LEU A 172 -2.60 -1.01 12.21
CA LEU A 172 -1.63 -0.42 13.13
C LEU A 172 -2.08 -0.64 14.57
N GLN A 173 -1.27 -1.35 15.35
CA GLN A 173 -1.42 -1.55 16.79
C GLN A 173 -0.07 -1.33 17.46
N GLU A 174 -0.01 -0.44 18.46
CA GLU A 174 1.20 -0.16 19.24
C GLU A 174 2.45 0.13 18.37
N GLY A 175 2.27 0.83 17.25
CA GLY A 175 3.35 1.17 16.32
C GLY A 175 3.78 0.04 15.36
N LYS A 176 3.10 -1.10 15.38
CA LYS A 176 3.35 -2.25 14.50
C LYS A 176 2.14 -2.54 13.61
N LEU A 177 2.39 -3.06 12.41
CA LEU A 177 1.33 -3.62 11.58
C LEU A 177 1.11 -5.09 11.95
N VAL A 178 -0.10 -5.43 12.37
CA VAL A 178 -0.52 -6.79 12.72
C VAL A 178 -1.78 -7.17 11.94
N ILE A 179 -2.08 -8.46 11.83
CA ILE A 179 -3.32 -8.90 11.17
C ILE A 179 -4.52 -8.56 12.08
N ALA A 180 -5.55 -7.93 11.50
CA ALA A 180 -6.79 -7.56 12.18
C ALA A 180 -7.65 -8.76 12.62
#